data_AF-A0A520AAD0-F1
#
_entry.id   AF-A0A520AAD0-F1
#
_cell.length_a   1.000
_cell.length_b   1.000
_cell.length_c   1.000
_cell.angle_alpha   90.00
_cell.angle_beta   90.00
_cell.angle_gamma   90.00
#
_symmetry.space_group_name_H-M   'P 1'
#
loop_
_entity.id
_entity.type
_entity.pdbx_description
1 polymer ?
#
loop_
_entity_poly.entity_id
_entity_poly.type
_entity_poly.pdbx_seq_one_letter_code
_entity_poly.pdbx_strand_id
1 'polypeptide(L)' 'MWAFIKAGDIIYIEGCRGYVKTVALEKTYLVYQRFKSTLERLNQHIFLQCHRYYLST' A
#
# COMPACT_ATOMS: atom_id res chain seq x y z
N MET A 1 -1.22 10.62 -11.19
CA MET A 1 -2.08 11.29 -10.20
C MET A 1 -1.91 10.56 -8.87
N TRP A 2 -1.45 11.23 -7.82
CA TRP A 2 -1.31 10.62 -6.49
C TRP A 2 -2.66 10.67 -5.80
N ALA A 3 -3.21 9.53 -5.39
CA ALA A 3 -4.42 9.51 -4.59
C ALA A 3 -4.05 9.83 -3.14
N PHE A 4 -4.69 10.84 -2.54
CA PHE A 4 -4.62 11.07 -1.10
C PHE A 4 -5.60 10.11 -0.43
N ILE A 5 -5.08 9.11 0.27
CA ILE A 5 -5.87 8.07 0.95
C ILE A 5 -5.58 8.20 2.45
N LYS A 6 -6.61 8.20 3.29
CA LYS A 6 -6.42 8.17 4.74
C LYS A 6 -5.94 6.78 5.13
N ALA A 7 -4.95 6.71 6.02
CA ALA A 7 -4.38 5.43 6.41
C ALA A 7 -5.40 4.47 7.05
N GLY A 8 -6.34 5.00 7.85
CA GLY A 8 -7.42 4.20 8.46
C GLY A 8 -8.43 3.61 7.48
N ASP A 9 -8.48 4.11 6.24
CA ASP A 9 -9.35 3.54 5.21
C ASP A 9 -8.65 2.40 4.45
N ILE A 10 -7.34 2.20 4.65
CA ILE A 10 -6.55 1.16 3.99
C ILE A 10 -6.71 -0.15 4.77
N ILE A 11 -7.18 -1.18 4.08
CA ILE A 11 -7.28 -2.54 4.63
C ILE A 11 -5.91 -3.23 4.50
N TYR A 12 -5.33 -3.19 3.30
CA TYR A 12 -4.00 -3.75 3.06
C TYR A 12 -3.36 -3.19 1.79
N ILE A 13 -2.05 -3.39 1.68
CA ILE A 13 -1.27 -3.03 0.50
C ILE A 13 -0.50 -4.27 0.03
N GLU A 14 -0.62 -4.56 -1.26
CA GLU A 14 0.00 -5.70 -1.91
C GLU A 14 0.94 -5.24 -3.04
N GLY A 15 2.14 -5.80 -3.07
CA GLY A 15 3.07 -5.65 -4.18
C GLY A 15 2.78 -6.66 -5.27
N CYS A 16 2.40 -6.17 -6.45
CA CYS A 16 2.30 -6.96 -7.67
C CYS A 16 3.52 -6.69 -8.57
N ARG A 17 3.80 -7.54 -9.57
CA ARG A 17 4.95 -7.34 -10.47
C ARG A 17 4.85 -5.98 -11.20
N GLY A 18 5.63 -4.99 -10.75
CA GLY A 18 5.67 -3.63 -11.32
C GLY A 18 4.56 -2.70 -10.83
N TYR A 19 3.64 -3.17 -9.99
CA TYR A 19 2.53 -2.38 -9.48
C TYR A 19 2.39 -2.54 -7.97
N VAL A 20 1.75 -1.56 -7.35
CA VAL A 20 1.30 -1.65 -5.96
C VAL A 20 -0.20 -1.49 -5.94
N LYS A 21 -0.86 -2.47 -5.33
CA LYS A 21 -2.29 -2.51 -5.14
C LYS A 21 -2.59 -2.06 -3.71
N THR A 22 -3.30 -0.96 -3.56
CA THR A 22 -3.80 -0.48 -2.27
C THR A 22 -5.29 -0.78 -2.22
N VAL A 23 -5.69 -1.65 -1.30
CA VAL A 23 -7.10 -1.98 -1.07
C VAL A 23 -7.59 -1.15 0.10
N ALA A 24 -8.53 -0.25 -0.18
CA ALA A 24 -9.22 0.56 0.81
C ALA A 24 -10.68 0.14 0.92
N LEU A 25 -11.37 0.61 1.96
CA LEU A 25 -12.78 0.27 2.25
C LEU A 25 -13.70 0.47 1.04
N GLU A 26 -13.56 1.57 0.32
CA GLU A 26 -14.49 1.92 -0.78
C GLU A 26 -13.94 1.60 -2.18
N LYS A 27 -12.63 1.45 -2.33
CA LYS A 27 -11.99 1.40 -3.64
C LYS A 27 -10.61 0.76 -3.60
N THR A 28 -10.24 0.18 -4.74
CA THR A 28 -8.90 -0.33 -4.98
C THR A 28 -8.13 0.62 -5.88
N TYR A 29 -6.88 0.90 -5.52
CA TYR A 29 -5.95 1.68 -6.33
C TYR A 29 -4.83 0.80 -6.84
N LEU A 30 -4.47 0.96 -8.11
CA LEU A 30 -3.33 0.28 -8.72
C LEU A 30 -2.36 1.33 -9.24
N VAL A 31 -1.13 1.34 -8.69
CA VAL A 31 -0.10 2.33 -9.05
C VAL A 31 1.09 1.61 -9.64
N TYR A 32 1.57 2.06 -10.79
CA TYR A 32 2.79 1.52 -11.40
C TYR A 32 4.03 2.02 -10.66
N GLN A 33 4.51 1.23 -9.70
CA GLN A 33 5.73 1.50 -8.95
C GLN A 33 6.24 0.23 -8.28
N ARG A 34 7.51 0.25 -7.85
CA ARG A 34 8.10 -0.85 -7.07
C ARG A 34 7.58 -0.81 -5.63
N PHE A 35 7.29 -2.00 -5.08
CA PHE A 35 6.83 -2.16 -3.70
C PHE A 35 7.81 -1.54 -2.67
N LYS A 36 9.12 -1.73 -2.88
CA LYS A 36 10.17 -1.14 -2.02
C LYS A 36 10.07 0.39 -1.90
N SER A 37 9.83 1.09 -3.00
CA SER A 37 9.66 2.54 -3.00
C SER A 37 8.40 3.00 -2.27
N THR A 38 7.44 2.10 -2.07
CA THR A 38 6.23 2.37 -1.26
C THR A 38 6.54 2.24 0.22
N LEU A 39 7.29 1.19 0.61
CA LEU A 39 7.73 0.97 1.99
C LEU A 39 8.52 2.14 2.55
N GLU A 40 9.42 2.71 1.74
CA GLU A 40 10.27 3.86 2.13
C GLU A 40 9.45 5.14 2.42
N ARG A 41 8.18 5.18 1.98
CA ARG A 41 7.30 6.36 2.11
C ARG A 41 6.15 6.16 3.08
N LEU A 42 5.90 4.93 3.50
CA LEU A 42 4.82 4.61 4.43
C LEU A 42 5.30 4.78 5.88
N ASN A 43 4.39 5.25 6.73
CA ASN A 43 4.65 5.32 8.16
C ASN A 43 4.62 3.90 8.75
N GLN A 44 5.76 3.40 9.20
CA GLN A 44 5.92 2.06 9.76
C GLN A 44 5.21 1.86 11.12
N HIS A 45 4.80 2.93 11.79
CA HIS A 45 3.97 2.84 13.00
C HIS A 45 2.51 2.53 12.69
N ILE A 46 2.09 2.68 11.42
CA ILE A 46 0.71 2.45 10.98
C ILE A 46 0.61 1.18 10.14
N PHE A 47 1.66 0.83 9.41
CA PHE A 47 1.65 -0.33 8.51
C PHE A 47 2.71 -1.35 8.92
N LEU A 48 2.27 -2.57 9.22
CA LEU A 48 3.13 -3.69 9.51
C LEU A 48 3.35 -4.54 8.26
N GLN A 49 4.61 -4.87 7.96
CA GLN A 49 4.93 -5.76 6.86
C GLN A 49 4.75 -7.22 7.28
N CYS A 50 3.61 -7.82 6.96
CA CYS A 50 3.30 -9.22 7.28
C CYS A 50 3.95 -10.22 6.30
N HIS A 51 4.31 -9.79 5.08
CA HIS A 51 5.02 -10.61 4.10
C HIS A 51 5.89 -9.73 3.18
N ARG A 52 6.85 -10.32 2.44
CA ARG A 52 7.78 -9.59 1.57
C ARG A 52 7.11 -8.66 0.52
N TYR A 53 5.85 -8.91 0.20
CA TYR A 53 5.03 -8.09 -0.71
C TYR A 53 3.67 -7.69 -0.11
N TYR A 54 3.51 -7.73 1.22
CA TYR A 54 2.23 -7.45 1.85
C TYR A 54 2.39 -6.59 3.09
N LEU A 55 1.54 -5.57 3.22
CA LEU A 55 1.40 -4.71 4.39
C LEU A 55 -0.04 -4.73 4.87
N SER A 56 -0.22 -4.85 6.19
CA SER A 56 -1.49 -4.64 6.87
C SER A 56 -1.43 -3.33 7.65
N THR A 57 -2.58 -2.68 7.82
CA THR A 57 -2.78 -1.72 8.92
C THR A 57 -2.77 -2.42 10.27
#